data_AF-A0A9E3VER4-F1
#
_entry.id   AF-A0A9E3VER4-F1
#
_cell.length_a   1.000
_cell.length_b   1.000
_cell.length_c   1.000
_cell.angle_alpha   90.00
_cell.angle_beta   90.00
_cell.angle_gamma   90.00
#
_symmetry.space_group_name_H-M   'P 1'
#
loop_
_entity.id
_entity.type
_entity.pdbx_description
1 polymer ?
#
loop_
_entity_poly.entity_id
_entity_poly.type
_entity_poly.pdbx_seq_one_letter_code
_entity_poly.pdbx_strand_id
1 'polypeptide(L)'
;MNPVVTEWLNVLVRWLHVIAAIMWIGDSFLFMWLDSHLSKPSKPREGEVVGELWMTHSGGFYEVIKRKSLRPEEMPAHLYWFKWESYTTWLSGFLLLVVVYYLGGQAMLTDVGSRLSHLEAVGLSLGLLLGALAVYDVLCRTPLVGSLRLFGVVGLVAVVGTAFGLSQVFTARAVFLQVGAMLGTVMASNVFFRIIPAQRHMIAATTAGQPVDVSYGARAKQRSTHNHYLTLPVLFTMLSNHFPSLYGHAQSWAVLGLLFVFGVGLKATMNFRGQTPPLMLAGTVLALISVVVLTVPSPASSAAAMAGYRAAGPVSFATVQTIVTARCVTCHAAVPTNPMFQAPPAGVSLESPELIGAHAERIFVRAVQTKTMPLGNLTGITDEERGLLGAWIAQGADVHAPGPSQLAAPTPSPAAPKDTPTFASPAEEAKAMFGTVCVPCHGSEGLGNGPVAAALNPKPRAFGDQAWQASVTDEQLAKTILEGGAAVGKSPLMPPNPSLSSKPEVLQGLVAIVRGFRKGQ
;
A
#
# COMPACT_ATOMS: atom_id res chain seq x y z
N MET A 1 -7.10 16.69 7.37
CA MET A 1 -8.30 15.82 7.41
C MET A 1 -8.34 15.17 8.79
N ASN A 2 -9.51 15.00 9.42
CA ASN A 2 -9.59 14.38 10.76
C ASN A 2 -8.91 12.98 10.72
N PRO A 3 -8.03 12.62 11.68
CA PRO A 3 -7.30 11.35 11.64
C PRO A 3 -8.21 10.12 11.64
N VAL A 4 -9.26 10.13 12.45
CA VAL A 4 -10.29 9.08 12.49
C VAL A 4 -11.02 9.01 11.14
N VAL A 5 -11.33 10.15 10.52
CA VAL A 5 -11.90 10.18 9.16
C VAL A 5 -10.95 9.60 8.13
N THR A 6 -9.64 9.86 8.25
CA THR A 6 -8.61 9.33 7.35
C THR A 6 -8.43 7.82 7.52
N GLU A 7 -8.51 7.34 8.76
CA GLU A 7 -8.53 5.92 9.08
C GLU A 7 -9.77 5.24 8.49
N TRP A 8 -10.97 5.78 8.74
CA TRP A 8 -12.20 5.28 8.14
C TRP A 8 -12.15 5.28 6.62
N LEU A 9 -11.62 6.33 6.00
CA LEU A 9 -11.44 6.38 4.55
C LEU A 9 -10.51 5.25 4.08
N ASN A 10 -9.38 5.03 4.77
CA ASN A 10 -8.48 3.93 4.46
C ASN A 10 -9.16 2.57 4.60
N VAL A 11 -9.88 2.34 5.69
CA VAL A 11 -10.60 1.09 5.95
C VAL A 11 -11.67 0.84 4.90
N LEU A 12 -12.55 1.83 4.64
CA LEU A 12 -13.66 1.71 3.70
C LEU A 12 -13.16 1.45 2.28
N VAL A 13 -12.18 2.20 1.80
CA VAL A 13 -11.67 2.04 0.43
C VAL A 13 -10.92 0.70 0.28
N ARG A 14 -10.12 0.29 1.27
CA ARG A 14 -9.44 -1.02 1.25
C ARG A 14 -10.45 -2.16 1.28
N TRP A 15 -11.48 -2.05 2.12
CA TRP A 15 -12.49 -3.08 2.24
C TRP A 15 -13.31 -3.22 0.96
N LEU A 16 -13.75 -2.10 0.38
CA LEU A 16 -14.39 -2.07 -0.93
C LEU A 16 -13.52 -2.72 -2.00
N HIS A 17 -12.23 -2.36 -2.04
CA HIS A 17 -11.29 -2.91 -3.02
C HIS A 17 -11.14 -4.43 -2.89
N VAL A 18 -10.98 -4.93 -1.67
CA VAL A 18 -10.86 -6.38 -1.43
C VAL A 18 -12.13 -7.13 -1.80
N ILE A 19 -13.31 -6.61 -1.46
CA ILE A 19 -14.59 -7.22 -1.84
C ILE A 19 -14.72 -7.29 -3.37
N ALA A 20 -14.50 -6.16 -4.04
CA ALA A 20 -14.59 -6.08 -5.50
C ALA A 20 -13.58 -7.03 -6.17
N ALA A 21 -12.34 -7.07 -5.66
CA ALA A 21 -11.30 -7.95 -6.18
C ALA A 21 -11.66 -9.44 -6.01
N ILE A 22 -12.22 -9.84 -4.85
CA ILE A 22 -12.69 -11.21 -4.61
C ILE A 22 -13.80 -11.58 -5.60
N MET A 23 -14.78 -10.70 -5.80
CA MET A 23 -15.86 -10.94 -6.76
C MET A 23 -15.31 -11.11 -8.17
N TRP A 24 -14.46 -10.19 -8.62
CA TRP A 24 -13.93 -10.21 -9.98
C TRP A 24 -13.02 -11.42 -10.24
N ILE A 25 -12.11 -11.72 -9.31
CA ILE A 25 -11.22 -12.89 -9.41
C ILE A 25 -12.02 -14.19 -9.30
N GLY A 26 -13.00 -14.22 -8.40
CA GLY A 26 -13.92 -15.35 -8.22
C GLY A 26 -14.68 -15.67 -9.50
N ASP A 27 -15.28 -14.67 -10.14
CA ASP A 27 -15.97 -14.82 -11.42
C ASP A 27 -15.02 -15.31 -12.51
N SER A 28 -13.82 -14.73 -12.60
CA SER A 28 -12.82 -15.19 -13.56
C SER A 28 -12.46 -16.66 -13.37
N PHE A 29 -12.36 -17.12 -12.12
CA PHE A 29 -12.06 -18.51 -11.80
C PHE A 29 -13.24 -19.41 -12.13
N LEU A 30 -14.46 -19.00 -11.77
CA LEU A 30 -15.68 -19.72 -12.04
C LEU A 30 -15.91 -19.89 -13.55
N PHE A 31 -15.81 -18.83 -14.35
CA PHE A 31 -16.05 -18.92 -15.79
C PHE A 31 -14.99 -19.74 -16.53
N MET A 32 -13.74 -19.66 -16.10
CA MET A 32 -12.69 -20.50 -16.68
C MET A 32 -12.83 -21.96 -16.29
N TRP A 33 -13.24 -22.22 -15.04
CA TRP A 33 -13.60 -23.56 -14.59
C TRP A 33 -14.82 -24.09 -15.36
N LEU A 34 -15.88 -23.28 -15.50
CA LEU A 34 -17.11 -23.62 -16.21
C LEU A 34 -16.81 -23.99 -17.67
N ASP A 35 -16.12 -23.11 -18.40
CA ASP A 35 -15.78 -23.31 -19.81
C ASP A 35 -14.98 -24.59 -20.06
N SER A 36 -14.14 -24.98 -19.10
CA SER A 36 -13.30 -26.17 -19.21
C SER A 36 -13.99 -27.45 -18.73
N HIS A 37 -15.17 -27.37 -18.10
CA HIS A 37 -15.95 -28.53 -17.65
C HIS A 37 -17.17 -28.84 -18.53
N LEU A 38 -17.41 -28.06 -19.59
CA LEU A 38 -18.48 -28.34 -20.53
C LEU A 38 -18.24 -29.70 -21.21
N SER A 39 -19.19 -30.61 -21.07
CA SER A 39 -19.24 -31.88 -21.80
C SER A 39 -20.08 -31.76 -23.06
N LYS A 40 -19.90 -32.70 -23.99
CA LYS A 40 -20.82 -32.83 -25.13
C LYS A 40 -22.25 -33.05 -24.61
N PRO A 41 -23.28 -32.50 -25.27
CA PRO A 41 -24.66 -32.69 -24.86
C PRO A 41 -25.02 -34.17 -24.77
N SER A 42 -25.60 -34.59 -23.64
CA SER A 42 -26.06 -35.96 -23.39
C SER A 42 -27.29 -36.32 -24.22
N LYS A 43 -28.03 -35.32 -24.69
CA LYS A 43 -29.22 -35.44 -25.54
C LYS A 43 -29.12 -34.51 -26.74
N PRO A 44 -29.80 -34.80 -27.86
CA PRO A 44 -29.95 -33.84 -28.95
C PRO A 44 -30.55 -32.54 -28.43
N ARG A 45 -29.91 -31.41 -28.75
CA ARG A 45 -30.36 -30.06 -28.39
C ARG A 45 -30.47 -29.21 -29.64
N GLU A 46 -31.53 -28.41 -29.74
CA GLU A 46 -31.68 -27.44 -30.83
C GLU A 46 -30.67 -26.30 -30.70
N GLY A 47 -30.20 -25.78 -31.83
CA GLY A 47 -29.27 -24.64 -31.92
C GLY A 47 -27.79 -24.99 -31.79
N GLU A 48 -26.93 -23.97 -31.84
CA GLU A 48 -25.47 -24.13 -31.78
C GLU A 48 -24.98 -24.31 -30.33
N VAL A 49 -25.14 -25.52 -29.79
CA VAL A 49 -24.67 -25.85 -28.44
C VAL A 49 -23.17 -26.16 -28.44
N VAL A 50 -22.42 -25.42 -27.62
CA VAL A 50 -20.97 -25.64 -27.39
C VAL A 50 -20.76 -26.81 -26.43
N GLY A 51 -21.60 -26.90 -25.40
CA GLY A 51 -21.59 -27.99 -24.43
C GLY A 51 -22.57 -27.74 -23.27
N GLU A 52 -22.69 -28.72 -22.40
CA GLU A 52 -23.52 -28.66 -21.20
C GLU A 52 -22.73 -29.02 -19.95
N LEU A 53 -23.17 -28.53 -18.79
CA LEU A 53 -22.64 -28.88 -17.49
C LEU A 53 -23.77 -28.97 -16.48
N TRP A 54 -23.75 -30.03 -15.67
CA TRP A 54 -24.59 -30.16 -14.50
C TRP A 54 -23.82 -29.77 -13.24
N MET A 55 -24.41 -28.92 -12.42
CA MET A 55 -23.84 -28.48 -11.14
C MET A 55 -24.86 -28.65 -10.03
N THR A 56 -24.40 -28.83 -8.80
CA THR A 56 -25.26 -28.88 -7.61
C THR A 56 -24.80 -27.82 -6.62
N HIS A 57 -25.74 -27.05 -6.09
CA HIS A 57 -25.50 -26.08 -5.03
C HIS A 57 -26.80 -25.75 -4.30
N SER A 58 -26.72 -25.45 -2.99
CA SER A 58 -27.87 -25.06 -2.15
C SER A 58 -29.09 -25.99 -2.25
N GLY A 59 -28.86 -27.31 -2.35
CA GLY A 59 -29.92 -28.31 -2.41
C GLY A 59 -30.64 -28.43 -3.76
N GLY A 60 -30.15 -27.76 -4.82
CA GLY A 60 -30.69 -27.85 -6.17
C GLY A 60 -29.68 -28.31 -7.21
N PHE A 61 -30.18 -28.63 -8.41
CA PHE A 61 -29.38 -28.97 -9.59
C PHE A 61 -29.51 -27.87 -10.65
N TYR A 62 -28.38 -27.39 -11.16
CA TYR A 62 -28.28 -26.41 -12.23
C TYR A 62 -27.88 -27.12 -13.52
N GLU A 63 -28.63 -26.89 -14.59
CA GLU A 63 -28.25 -27.24 -15.94
C GLU A 63 -27.72 -25.99 -16.65
N VAL A 64 -26.43 -25.98 -16.96
CA VAL A 64 -25.79 -24.88 -17.68
C VAL A 64 -25.53 -25.31 -19.11
N ILE A 65 -26.23 -24.69 -20.06
CA ILE A 65 -26.05 -24.94 -21.50
C ILE A 65 -25.36 -23.72 -22.10
N LYS A 66 -24.14 -23.91 -22.61
CA LYS A 66 -23.42 -22.86 -23.33
C LYS A 66 -23.76 -22.95 -24.81
N ARG A 67 -24.30 -21.86 -25.36
CA ARG A 67 -24.61 -21.71 -26.79
C ARG A 67 -23.64 -20.74 -27.44
N LYS A 68 -23.31 -20.98 -28.70
CA LYS A 68 -22.43 -20.11 -29.49
C LYS A 68 -23.17 -18.88 -30.00
N SER A 69 -24.45 -19.06 -30.31
CA SER A 69 -25.40 -18.03 -30.73
C SER A 69 -26.78 -18.36 -30.18
N LEU A 70 -27.62 -17.34 -30.07
CA LEU A 70 -29.05 -17.49 -29.79
C LEU A 70 -29.83 -17.07 -31.03
N ARG A 71 -31.06 -17.56 -31.17
CA ARG A 71 -31.99 -16.98 -32.13
C ARG A 71 -32.59 -15.68 -31.56
N PRO A 72 -33.00 -14.70 -32.39
CA PRO A 72 -33.61 -13.46 -31.89
C PRO A 72 -34.76 -13.70 -30.90
N GLU A 73 -35.61 -14.68 -31.18
CA GLU A 73 -36.75 -15.10 -30.36
C GLU A 73 -36.37 -15.77 -29.02
N GLU A 74 -35.13 -16.26 -28.89
CA GLU A 74 -34.61 -16.90 -27.67
C GLU A 74 -33.88 -15.92 -26.75
N MET A 75 -33.72 -14.67 -27.16
CA MET A 75 -32.98 -13.68 -26.39
C MET A 75 -33.71 -13.36 -25.08
N PRO A 76 -33.10 -13.59 -23.90
CA PRO A 76 -33.75 -13.33 -22.63
C PRO A 76 -33.93 -11.82 -22.39
N ALA A 77 -35.03 -11.46 -21.72
CA ALA A 77 -35.30 -10.06 -21.34
C ALA A 77 -34.23 -9.47 -20.41
N HIS A 78 -33.59 -10.32 -19.59
CA HIS A 78 -32.56 -9.93 -18.65
C HIS A 78 -31.27 -10.72 -18.89
N LEU A 79 -30.20 -9.99 -19.22
CA LEU A 79 -28.84 -10.51 -19.30
C LEU A 79 -28.02 -9.91 -18.15
N TYR A 80 -27.37 -10.77 -17.37
CA TYR A 80 -26.44 -10.31 -16.34
C TYR A 80 -25.07 -10.02 -16.97
N TRP A 81 -24.49 -8.86 -16.62
CA TRP A 81 -23.21 -8.39 -17.15
C TRP A 81 -22.14 -8.30 -16.06
N PHE A 82 -21.14 -9.17 -16.14
CA PHE A 82 -19.98 -9.21 -15.23
C PHE A 82 -18.93 -8.16 -15.60
N LYS A 83 -19.28 -6.87 -15.44
CA LYS A 83 -18.38 -5.74 -15.73
C LYS A 83 -18.07 -4.90 -14.49
N TRP A 84 -19.00 -4.84 -13.55
CA TRP A 84 -18.92 -3.93 -12.41
C TRP A 84 -17.88 -4.38 -11.40
N GLU A 85 -17.66 -5.68 -11.30
CA GLU A 85 -16.66 -6.30 -10.44
C GLU A 85 -15.25 -5.81 -10.86
N SER A 86 -14.96 -5.81 -12.16
CA SER A 86 -13.71 -5.29 -12.71
C SER A 86 -13.57 -3.77 -12.53
N TYR A 87 -14.61 -3.02 -12.88
CA TYR A 87 -14.56 -1.55 -12.83
C TYR A 87 -14.43 -1.03 -11.41
N THR A 88 -15.17 -1.62 -10.47
CA THR A 88 -15.12 -1.26 -9.05
C THR A 88 -13.77 -1.62 -8.45
N THR A 89 -13.19 -2.78 -8.80
CA THR A 89 -11.85 -3.16 -8.37
C THR A 89 -10.81 -2.15 -8.84
N TRP A 90 -10.86 -1.75 -10.11
CA TRP A 90 -9.90 -0.78 -10.65
C TRP A 90 -10.08 0.61 -10.04
N LEU A 91 -11.32 1.12 -9.96
CA LEU A 91 -11.60 2.44 -9.38
C LEU A 91 -11.16 2.52 -7.92
N SER A 92 -11.51 1.52 -7.11
CA SER A 92 -11.09 1.45 -5.70
C SER A 92 -9.58 1.27 -5.56
N GLY A 93 -8.95 0.47 -6.41
CA GLY A 93 -7.50 0.26 -6.39
C GLY A 93 -6.71 1.50 -6.81
N PHE A 94 -7.19 2.21 -7.83
CA PHE A 94 -6.62 3.49 -8.25
C PHE A 94 -6.80 4.55 -7.15
N LEU A 95 -7.96 4.60 -6.49
CA LEU A 95 -8.18 5.48 -5.35
C LEU A 95 -7.22 5.15 -4.19
N LEU A 96 -6.94 3.88 -3.90
CA LEU A 96 -5.92 3.50 -2.91
C LEU A 96 -4.53 3.97 -3.30
N LEU A 97 -4.16 3.85 -4.58
CA LEU A 97 -2.87 4.35 -5.08
C LEU A 97 -2.76 5.86 -4.84
N VAL A 98 -3.82 6.62 -5.16
CA VAL A 98 -3.87 8.07 -4.90
C VAL A 98 -3.78 8.37 -3.40
N VAL A 99 -4.65 7.80 -2.58
CA VAL A 99 -4.75 8.13 -1.15
C VAL A 99 -3.49 7.72 -0.38
N VAL A 100 -2.96 6.52 -0.65
CA VAL A 100 -1.88 5.94 0.16
C VAL A 100 -0.50 6.32 -0.36
N TYR A 101 -0.31 6.43 -1.68
CA TYR A 101 1.03 6.64 -2.26
C TYR A 101 1.22 8.05 -2.81
N TYR A 102 0.20 8.66 -3.41
CA TYR A 102 0.35 10.02 -3.96
C TYR A 102 0.10 11.08 -2.89
N LEU A 103 -0.89 10.89 -2.02
CA LEU A 103 -1.19 11.79 -0.91
C LEU A 103 -0.44 11.41 0.38
N GLY A 104 0.12 10.20 0.47
CA GLY A 104 0.89 9.72 1.62
C GLY A 104 2.31 10.28 1.74
N GLY A 105 2.70 11.19 0.85
CA GLY A 105 4.01 11.87 0.84
C GLY A 105 5.12 11.12 0.10
N GLN A 106 6.23 11.82 -0.12
CA GLN A 106 7.33 11.37 -0.97
C GLN A 106 7.92 10.00 -0.57
N ALA A 107 8.04 9.73 0.72
CA ALA A 107 8.63 8.49 1.24
C ALA A 107 7.83 7.22 0.91
N MET A 108 6.58 7.35 0.47
CA MET A 108 5.80 6.22 -0.02
C MET A 108 6.22 5.78 -1.43
N LEU A 109 6.80 6.68 -2.23
CA LEU A 109 7.23 6.41 -3.60
C LEU A 109 8.75 6.33 -3.76
N THR A 110 9.50 7.27 -3.18
CA THR A 110 10.95 7.41 -3.39
C THR A 110 11.72 7.56 -2.07
N ASP A 111 12.99 7.15 -2.06
CA ASP A 111 13.87 7.35 -0.90
C ASP A 111 14.27 8.82 -0.71
N VAL A 112 14.58 9.18 0.54
CA VAL A 112 15.18 10.49 0.87
C VAL A 112 16.51 10.66 0.14
N GLY A 113 16.60 11.69 -0.69
CA GLY A 113 17.76 11.94 -1.57
C GLY A 113 17.53 11.53 -3.03
N SER A 114 16.35 11.01 -3.38
CA SER A 114 15.96 10.84 -4.77
C SER A 114 16.08 12.14 -5.56
N ARG A 115 16.53 12.04 -6.81
CA ARG A 115 16.62 13.17 -7.74
C ARG A 115 15.25 13.62 -8.24
N LEU A 116 14.24 12.76 -8.13
CA LEU A 116 12.87 13.05 -8.54
C LEU A 116 12.15 13.80 -7.42
N SER A 117 11.49 14.90 -7.78
CA SER A 117 10.48 15.50 -6.93
C SER A 117 9.28 14.57 -6.76
N HIS A 118 8.46 14.82 -5.74
CA HIS A 118 7.24 14.04 -5.49
C HIS A 118 6.28 14.05 -6.69
N LEU A 119 6.08 15.22 -7.32
CA LEU A 119 5.22 15.35 -8.50
C LEU A 119 5.76 14.61 -9.72
N GLU A 120 7.08 14.61 -9.94
CA GLU A 120 7.70 13.83 -11.02
C GLU A 120 7.57 12.33 -10.75
N ALA A 121 7.71 11.88 -9.49
CA ALA A 121 7.49 10.48 -9.13
C ALA A 121 6.04 10.05 -9.35
N VAL A 122 5.06 10.89 -8.98
CA VAL A 122 3.63 10.65 -9.26
C VAL A 122 3.37 10.64 -10.76
N GLY A 123 3.91 11.60 -11.51
CA GLY A 123 3.81 11.68 -12.97
C GLY A 123 4.39 10.44 -13.66
N LEU A 124 5.55 9.96 -13.21
CA LEU A 124 6.16 8.72 -13.68
C LEU A 124 5.27 7.52 -13.37
N SER A 125 4.72 7.42 -12.16
CA SER A 125 3.81 6.34 -11.77
C SER A 125 2.57 6.30 -12.67
N LEU A 126 1.91 7.44 -12.90
CA LEU A 126 0.75 7.55 -13.80
C LEU A 126 1.13 7.25 -15.26
N GLY A 127 2.26 7.78 -15.71
CA GLY A 127 2.80 7.54 -17.05
C GLY A 127 3.08 6.06 -17.30
N LEU A 128 3.57 5.33 -16.30
CA LEU A 128 3.79 3.89 -16.37
C LEU A 128 2.49 3.09 -16.44
N LEU A 129 1.40 3.53 -15.79
CA LEU A 129 0.09 2.88 -15.96
C LEU A 129 -0.38 2.97 -17.41
N LEU A 130 -0.30 4.16 -18.02
CA LEU A 130 -0.66 4.37 -19.42
C LEU A 130 0.31 3.67 -20.39
N GLY A 131 1.61 3.72 -20.09
CA GLY A 131 2.66 3.05 -20.85
C GLY A 131 2.47 1.53 -20.85
N ALA A 132 2.10 0.93 -19.72
CA ALA A 132 1.78 -0.49 -19.64
C ALA A 132 0.63 -0.87 -20.58
N LEU A 133 -0.43 -0.04 -20.64
CA LEU A 133 -1.54 -0.24 -21.56
C LEU A 133 -1.09 -0.18 -23.02
N ALA A 134 -0.31 0.84 -23.37
CA ALA A 134 0.18 1.03 -24.74
C ALA A 134 1.08 -0.14 -25.18
N VAL A 135 2.08 -0.49 -24.36
CA VAL A 135 2.99 -1.62 -24.63
C VAL A 135 2.22 -2.92 -24.76
N TYR A 136 1.30 -3.19 -23.84
CA TYR A 136 0.49 -4.41 -23.88
C TYR A 136 -0.43 -4.48 -25.11
N ASP A 137 -1.08 -3.38 -25.48
CA ASP A 137 -1.95 -3.35 -26.66
C ASP A 137 -1.12 -3.55 -27.94
N VAL A 138 0.06 -2.93 -28.06
CA VAL A 138 1.01 -3.15 -29.15
C VAL A 138 1.43 -4.60 -29.23
N LEU A 139 1.89 -5.20 -28.12
CA LEU A 139 2.32 -6.61 -28.09
C LEU A 139 1.22 -7.54 -28.60
N CYS A 140 -0.03 -7.25 -28.27
CA CYS A 140 -1.14 -8.10 -28.69
C CYS A 140 -1.62 -7.86 -30.14
N ARG A 141 -1.11 -6.83 -30.82
CA ARG A 141 -1.28 -6.64 -32.27
C ARG A 141 -0.19 -7.34 -33.09
N THR A 142 0.84 -7.86 -32.43
CA THR A 142 1.94 -8.59 -33.10
C THR A 142 1.62 -10.10 -33.25
N PRO A 143 2.35 -10.82 -34.12
CA PRO A 143 2.25 -12.29 -34.23
C PRO A 143 2.55 -13.05 -32.94
N LEU A 144 3.17 -12.42 -31.94
CA LEU A 144 3.43 -13.02 -30.62
C LEU A 144 2.15 -13.59 -29.99
N VAL A 145 1.01 -12.96 -30.28
CA VAL A 145 -0.29 -13.36 -29.74
C VAL A 145 -0.76 -14.75 -30.19
N GLY A 146 -0.16 -15.28 -31.27
CA GLY A 146 -0.41 -16.65 -31.75
C GLY A 146 0.29 -17.72 -30.91
N SER A 147 1.28 -17.36 -30.08
CA SER A 147 2.00 -18.28 -29.20
C SER A 147 1.93 -17.79 -27.75
N LEU A 148 1.01 -18.37 -26.96
CA LEU A 148 0.83 -18.01 -25.55
C LEU A 148 2.12 -18.15 -24.73
N ARG A 149 2.97 -19.15 -25.07
CA ARG A 149 4.26 -19.35 -24.39
C ARG A 149 5.23 -18.21 -24.67
N LEU A 150 5.40 -17.85 -25.95
CA LEU A 150 6.32 -16.77 -26.33
C LEU A 150 5.81 -15.43 -25.81
N PHE A 151 4.50 -15.18 -25.90
CA PHE A 151 3.88 -14.00 -25.29
C PHE A 151 4.13 -13.93 -23.79
N GLY A 152 4.00 -15.06 -23.08
CA GLY A 152 4.29 -15.16 -21.65
C GLY A 152 5.75 -14.85 -21.30
N VAL A 153 6.71 -15.37 -22.07
CA VAL A 153 8.14 -15.08 -21.87
C VAL A 153 8.46 -13.61 -22.11
N VAL A 154 7.98 -13.03 -23.20
CA VAL A 154 8.16 -11.59 -23.50
C VAL A 154 7.51 -10.73 -22.42
N GLY A 155 6.31 -11.10 -21.97
CA GLY A 155 5.63 -10.42 -20.87
C GLY A 155 6.41 -10.50 -19.56
N LEU A 156 6.96 -11.66 -19.21
CA LEU A 156 7.79 -11.83 -18.02
C LEU A 156 9.04 -10.95 -18.09
N VAL A 157 9.76 -10.95 -19.21
CA VAL A 157 10.95 -10.10 -19.42
C VAL A 157 10.57 -8.63 -19.30
N ALA A 158 9.45 -8.20 -19.87
CA ALA A 158 8.98 -6.82 -19.77
C ALA A 158 8.65 -6.43 -18.32
N VAL A 159 7.96 -7.30 -17.56
CA VAL A 159 7.63 -7.05 -16.15
C VAL A 159 8.90 -6.99 -15.29
N VAL A 160 9.80 -7.96 -15.44
CA VAL A 160 11.05 -8.03 -14.67
C VAL A 160 11.97 -6.85 -15.02
N GLY A 161 12.11 -6.52 -16.30
CA GLY A 161 12.87 -5.36 -16.75
C GLY A 161 12.29 -4.04 -16.23
N THR A 162 10.96 -3.92 -16.20
CA THR A 162 10.31 -2.74 -15.62
C THR A 162 10.52 -2.67 -14.11
N ALA A 163 10.42 -3.80 -13.40
CA ALA A 163 10.68 -3.86 -11.96
C ALA A 163 12.14 -3.48 -11.64
N PHE A 164 13.11 -3.94 -12.44
CA PHE A 164 14.51 -3.57 -12.33
C PHE A 164 14.75 -2.07 -12.61
N GLY A 165 14.12 -1.51 -13.64
CA GLY A 165 14.21 -0.07 -13.94
C GLY A 165 13.59 0.77 -12.82
N LEU A 166 12.43 0.36 -12.32
CA LEU A 166 11.75 1.01 -11.19
C LEU A 166 12.55 0.93 -9.90
N SER A 167 13.29 -0.15 -9.64
CA SER A 167 14.13 -0.25 -8.43
C SER A 167 15.30 0.74 -8.39
N GLN A 168 15.58 1.43 -9.49
CA GLN A 168 16.59 2.50 -9.53
C GLN A 168 16.03 3.86 -9.09
N VAL A 169 14.71 4.02 -9.05
CA VAL A 169 14.04 5.32 -8.83
C VAL A 169 13.04 5.31 -7.68
N PHE A 170 12.34 4.19 -7.48
CA PHE A 170 11.32 4.03 -6.46
C PHE A 170 11.82 3.15 -5.31
N THR A 171 11.24 3.36 -4.13
CA THR A 171 11.46 2.46 -3.00
C THR A 171 11.05 1.05 -3.39
N ALA A 172 11.76 0.04 -2.88
CA ALA A 172 11.48 -1.35 -3.26
C ALA A 172 10.03 -1.79 -2.97
N ARG A 173 9.43 -1.19 -1.92
CA ARG A 173 8.00 -1.33 -1.60
C ARG A 173 7.10 -0.80 -2.73
N ALA A 174 7.37 0.41 -3.20
CA ALA A 174 6.60 1.05 -4.28
C ALA A 174 6.75 0.29 -5.60
N VAL A 175 7.91 -0.32 -5.89
CA VAL A 175 8.12 -1.14 -7.10
C VAL A 175 7.08 -2.25 -7.23
N PHE A 176 6.91 -3.07 -6.17
CA PHE A 176 5.99 -4.21 -6.20
C PHE A 176 4.55 -3.75 -6.40
N LEU A 177 4.14 -2.69 -5.69
CA LEU A 177 2.80 -2.13 -5.84
C LEU A 177 2.60 -1.57 -7.26
N GLN A 178 3.56 -0.81 -7.78
CA GLN A 178 3.48 -0.19 -9.10
C GLN A 178 3.31 -1.24 -10.20
N VAL A 179 4.09 -2.33 -10.14
CA VAL A 179 3.95 -3.46 -11.08
C VAL A 179 2.55 -4.07 -10.98
N GLY A 180 2.06 -4.29 -9.76
CA GLY A 180 0.69 -4.76 -9.54
C GLY A 180 -0.37 -3.83 -10.11
N ALA A 181 -0.23 -2.52 -9.90
CA ALA A 181 -1.17 -1.50 -10.38
C ALA A 181 -1.18 -1.41 -11.91
N MET A 182 -0.01 -1.51 -12.55
CA MET A 182 0.10 -1.57 -14.02
C MET A 182 -0.63 -2.78 -14.59
N LEU A 183 -0.42 -3.95 -14.02
CA LEU A 183 -1.06 -5.19 -14.47
C LEU A 183 -2.56 -5.19 -14.20
N GLY A 184 -3.00 -4.74 -13.02
CA GLY A 184 -4.42 -4.55 -12.70
C GLY A 184 -5.09 -3.58 -13.67
N THR A 185 -4.40 -2.51 -14.07
CA THR A 185 -4.88 -1.54 -15.06
C THR A 185 -5.00 -2.16 -16.46
N VAL A 186 -4.03 -2.95 -16.89
CA VAL A 186 -4.10 -3.76 -18.12
C VAL A 186 -5.30 -4.71 -18.08
N MET A 187 -5.48 -5.42 -16.96
CA MET A 187 -6.57 -6.38 -16.79
C MET A 187 -7.94 -5.71 -16.84
N ALA A 188 -8.13 -4.58 -16.17
CA ALA A 188 -9.39 -3.84 -16.20
C ALA A 188 -9.66 -3.24 -17.59
N SER A 189 -8.61 -2.75 -18.26
CA SER A 189 -8.69 -2.23 -19.62
C SER A 189 -9.08 -3.30 -20.64
N ASN A 190 -8.63 -4.54 -20.45
CA ASN A 190 -9.11 -5.67 -21.25
C ASN A 190 -10.62 -5.87 -21.16
N VAL A 191 -11.17 -5.75 -19.95
CA VAL A 191 -12.63 -5.85 -19.74
C VAL A 191 -13.33 -4.70 -20.45
N PHE A 192 -12.89 -3.47 -20.20
CA PHE A 192 -13.54 -2.27 -20.69
C PHE A 192 -13.46 -2.10 -22.22
N PHE A 193 -12.28 -2.27 -22.82
CA PHE A 193 -12.04 -1.96 -24.23
C PHE A 193 -12.19 -3.16 -25.17
N ARG A 194 -12.10 -4.40 -24.68
CA ARG A 194 -12.08 -5.60 -25.55
C ARG A 194 -13.22 -6.57 -25.27
N ILE A 195 -13.49 -6.91 -24.01
CA ILE A 195 -14.47 -7.95 -23.66
C ILE A 195 -15.90 -7.42 -23.73
N ILE A 196 -16.22 -6.33 -23.04
CA ILE A 196 -17.58 -5.77 -23.03
C ILE A 196 -18.02 -5.29 -24.42
N PRO A 197 -17.17 -4.62 -25.22
CA PRO A 197 -17.54 -4.25 -26.59
C PRO A 197 -17.81 -5.47 -27.49
N ALA A 198 -17.03 -6.56 -27.35
CA ALA A 198 -17.28 -7.80 -28.09
C ALA A 198 -18.64 -8.43 -27.74
N GLN A 199 -19.00 -8.45 -26.45
CA GLN A 199 -20.30 -8.94 -26.00
C GLN A 199 -21.46 -8.07 -26.52
N ARG A 200 -21.29 -6.73 -26.51
CA ARG A 200 -22.27 -5.80 -27.09
C ARG A 200 -22.47 -6.04 -28.59
N HIS A 201 -21.39 -6.25 -29.34
CA HIS A 201 -21.45 -6.54 -30.77
C HIS A 201 -22.18 -7.87 -31.05
N MET A 202 -21.88 -8.91 -30.27
CA MET A 202 -22.55 -10.21 -30.35
C MET A 202 -24.06 -10.06 -30.13
N ILE A 203 -24.47 -9.37 -29.05
CA ILE A 203 -25.90 -9.17 -28.73
C ILE A 203 -26.59 -8.37 -29.84
N ALA A 204 -25.97 -7.29 -30.32
CA ALA A 204 -26.55 -6.48 -31.40
C ALA A 204 -26.76 -7.29 -32.69
N ALA A 205 -25.77 -8.11 -33.09
CA ALA A 205 -25.90 -8.99 -34.25
C ALA A 205 -27.02 -10.02 -34.05
N THR A 206 -27.07 -10.65 -32.87
CA THR A 206 -28.12 -11.62 -32.56
C THR A 206 -29.51 -11.01 -32.56
N THR A 207 -29.70 -9.84 -31.94
CA THR A 207 -31.00 -9.13 -31.95
C THR A 207 -31.42 -8.73 -33.37
N ALA A 208 -30.47 -8.39 -34.23
CA ALA A 208 -30.73 -8.04 -35.63
C ALA A 208 -30.93 -9.26 -36.55
N GLY A 209 -30.84 -10.49 -36.03
CA GLY A 209 -30.89 -11.71 -36.85
C GLY A 209 -29.71 -11.87 -37.81
N GLN A 210 -28.61 -11.16 -37.56
CA GLN A 210 -27.40 -11.19 -38.37
C GLN A 210 -26.42 -12.26 -37.85
N PRO A 211 -25.60 -12.87 -38.72
CA PRO A 211 -24.58 -13.80 -38.29
C PRO A 211 -23.57 -13.11 -37.36
N VAL A 212 -23.27 -13.74 -36.23
CA VAL A 212 -22.33 -13.22 -35.23
C VAL A 212 -20.89 -13.37 -35.74
N ASP A 213 -20.14 -12.27 -35.83
CA ASP A 213 -18.70 -12.33 -36.10
C ASP A 213 -17.94 -12.90 -34.89
N VAL A 214 -17.52 -14.16 -35.02
CA VAL A 214 -16.78 -14.92 -34.00
C VAL A 214 -15.38 -14.35 -33.73
N SER A 215 -14.84 -13.49 -34.61
CA SER A 215 -13.52 -12.89 -34.44
C SER A 215 -13.45 -12.00 -33.18
N TYR A 216 -14.53 -11.30 -32.85
CA TYR A 216 -14.63 -10.48 -31.64
C TYR A 216 -14.59 -11.35 -30.37
N GLY A 217 -15.35 -12.46 -30.37
CA GLY A 217 -15.39 -13.41 -29.26
C GLY A 217 -14.03 -14.08 -29.04
N ALA A 218 -13.33 -14.46 -30.11
CA ALA A 218 -11.99 -15.05 -30.03
C ALA A 218 -10.97 -14.07 -29.42
N ARG A 219 -10.97 -12.80 -29.88
CA ARG A 219 -10.10 -11.75 -29.31
C ARG A 219 -10.44 -11.49 -27.84
N ALA A 220 -11.72 -11.41 -27.48
CA ALA A 220 -12.16 -11.22 -26.10
C ALA A 220 -11.73 -12.39 -25.20
N LYS A 221 -11.87 -13.63 -25.69
CA LYS A 221 -11.44 -14.83 -24.96
C LYS A 221 -9.95 -14.82 -24.68
N GLN A 222 -9.14 -14.44 -25.66
CA GLN A 222 -7.70 -14.31 -25.48
C GLN A 222 -7.33 -13.32 -24.36
N ARG A 223 -7.99 -12.15 -24.30
CA ARG A 223 -7.77 -11.19 -23.22
C ARG A 223 -8.21 -11.71 -21.86
N SER A 224 -9.33 -12.44 -21.81
CA SER A 224 -9.79 -13.13 -20.60
C SER A 224 -8.77 -14.18 -20.14
N THR A 225 -8.15 -14.92 -21.06
CA THR A 225 -7.06 -15.86 -20.74
C THR A 225 -5.84 -15.14 -20.18
N HIS A 226 -5.41 -14.02 -20.76
CA HIS A 226 -4.31 -13.23 -20.20
C HIS A 226 -4.63 -12.75 -18.78
N ASN A 227 -5.83 -12.22 -18.54
CA ASN A 227 -6.27 -11.81 -17.21
C ASN A 227 -6.23 -12.97 -16.21
N HIS A 228 -6.73 -14.14 -16.60
CA HIS A 228 -6.77 -15.34 -15.74
C HIS A 228 -5.38 -15.77 -15.26
N TYR A 229 -4.37 -15.73 -16.12
CA TYR A 229 -2.99 -16.07 -15.75
C TYR A 229 -2.31 -14.99 -14.91
N LEU A 230 -2.68 -13.72 -15.10
CA LEU A 230 -2.14 -12.60 -14.33
C LEU A 230 -2.77 -12.45 -12.94
N THR A 231 -3.91 -13.10 -12.68
CA THR A 231 -4.64 -12.97 -11.41
C THR A 231 -3.80 -13.25 -10.17
N LEU A 232 -3.10 -14.39 -10.13
CA LEU A 232 -2.29 -14.77 -8.96
C LEU A 232 -1.05 -13.87 -8.78
N PRO A 233 -0.27 -13.57 -9.84
CA PRO A 233 0.79 -12.57 -9.75
C PRO A 233 0.32 -11.20 -9.24
N VAL A 234 -0.79 -10.68 -9.75
CA VAL A 234 -1.33 -9.38 -9.32
C VAL A 234 -1.77 -9.42 -7.86
N LEU A 235 -2.51 -10.45 -7.45
CA LEU A 235 -2.91 -10.62 -6.05
C LEU A 235 -1.68 -10.64 -5.12
N PHE A 236 -0.64 -11.37 -5.53
CA PHE A 236 0.60 -11.43 -4.77
C PHE A 236 1.29 -10.07 -4.67
N THR A 237 1.41 -9.29 -5.76
CA THR A 237 2.02 -7.95 -5.71
C THR A 237 1.31 -7.04 -4.71
N MET A 238 -0.01 -7.14 -4.58
CA MET A 238 -0.77 -6.35 -3.59
C MET A 238 -0.51 -6.82 -2.16
N LEU A 239 -0.43 -8.14 -1.95
CA LEU A 239 -0.14 -8.75 -0.64
C LEU A 239 1.31 -8.52 -0.18
N SER A 240 2.25 -8.37 -1.12
CA SER A 240 3.69 -8.27 -0.85
C SER A 240 4.08 -7.18 0.16
N ASN A 241 3.27 -6.12 0.28
CA ASN A 241 3.45 -5.05 1.26
C ASN A 241 3.51 -5.52 2.72
N HIS A 242 2.98 -6.71 3.01
CA HIS A 242 3.00 -7.35 4.33
C HIS A 242 4.23 -8.23 4.57
N PHE A 243 5.09 -8.44 3.56
CA PHE A 243 6.23 -9.36 3.59
C PHE A 243 7.54 -8.66 3.16
N PRO A 244 8.15 -7.89 4.07
CA PRO A 244 9.27 -7.02 3.72
C PRO A 244 10.57 -7.74 3.37
N SER A 245 10.72 -8.99 3.79
CA SER A 245 11.83 -9.85 3.37
C SER A 245 11.86 -10.07 1.85
N LEU A 246 10.72 -9.93 1.17
CA LEU A 246 10.60 -10.17 -0.27
C LEU A 246 11.02 -8.93 -1.07
N TYR A 247 10.46 -7.77 -0.73
CA TYR A 247 10.78 -6.53 -1.43
C TYR A 247 12.06 -5.86 -0.93
N GLY A 248 12.49 -6.10 0.32
CA GLY A 248 13.72 -5.54 0.89
C GLY A 248 15.00 -6.26 0.45
N HIS A 249 14.91 -7.30 -0.38
CA HIS A 249 16.07 -8.01 -0.90
C HIS A 249 16.81 -7.18 -1.98
N ALA A 250 18.15 -7.26 -2.04
CA ALA A 250 18.95 -6.51 -3.02
C ALA A 250 18.56 -6.79 -4.48
N GLN A 251 18.07 -8.00 -4.75
CA GLN A 251 17.55 -8.44 -6.06
C GLN A 251 16.03 -8.63 -6.03
N SER A 252 15.31 -7.69 -5.40
CA SER A 252 13.85 -7.76 -5.25
C SER A 252 13.10 -7.90 -6.59
N TRP A 253 13.65 -7.33 -7.69
CA TRP A 253 13.13 -7.51 -9.04
C TRP A 253 13.19 -8.98 -9.53
N ALA A 254 14.24 -9.72 -9.16
CA ALA A 254 14.39 -11.14 -9.52
C ALA A 254 13.45 -12.01 -8.67
N VAL A 255 13.34 -11.69 -7.38
CA VAL A 255 12.35 -12.29 -6.47
C VAL A 255 10.94 -12.12 -7.02
N LEU A 256 10.59 -10.92 -7.47
CA LEU A 256 9.31 -10.64 -8.13
C LEU A 256 9.12 -11.48 -9.40
N GLY A 257 10.15 -11.59 -10.25
CA GLY A 257 10.11 -12.42 -11.45
C GLY A 257 9.85 -13.90 -11.16
N LEU A 258 10.51 -14.47 -10.16
CA LEU A 258 10.27 -15.86 -9.73
C LEU A 258 8.86 -16.05 -9.15
N LEU A 259 8.35 -15.08 -8.40
CA LEU A 259 6.97 -15.10 -7.89
C LEU A 259 5.94 -15.01 -9.02
N PHE A 260 6.25 -14.34 -10.12
CA PHE A 260 5.45 -14.36 -11.34
C PHE A 260 5.45 -15.73 -12.00
N VAL A 261 6.62 -16.35 -12.16
CA VAL A 261 6.73 -17.72 -12.69
C VAL A 261 5.93 -18.69 -11.82
N PHE A 262 6.05 -18.58 -10.50
CA PHE A 262 5.26 -19.37 -9.56
C PHE A 262 3.75 -19.10 -9.71
N GLY A 263 3.31 -17.84 -9.71
CA GLY A 263 1.90 -17.50 -9.80
C GLY A 263 1.24 -17.94 -11.10
N VAL A 264 1.91 -17.72 -12.24
CA VAL A 264 1.44 -18.19 -13.57
C VAL A 264 1.48 -19.72 -13.63
N GLY A 265 2.56 -20.35 -13.14
CA GLY A 265 2.73 -21.79 -13.11
C GLY A 265 1.68 -22.51 -12.25
N LEU A 266 1.41 -21.98 -11.05
CA LEU A 266 0.33 -22.45 -10.18
C LEU A 266 -1.03 -22.30 -10.86
N LYS A 267 -1.25 -21.18 -11.55
CA LYS A 267 -2.50 -21.01 -12.31
C LYS A 267 -2.61 -22.02 -13.46
N ALA A 268 -1.50 -22.32 -14.12
CA ALA A 268 -1.45 -23.32 -15.17
C ALA A 268 -1.71 -24.72 -14.63
N THR A 269 -1.15 -25.09 -13.47
CA THR A 269 -1.37 -26.41 -12.85
C THR A 269 -2.83 -26.61 -12.46
N MET A 270 -3.50 -25.57 -11.96
CA MET A 270 -4.95 -25.58 -11.68
C MET A 270 -5.78 -25.85 -12.96
N ASN A 271 -5.33 -25.34 -14.12
CA ASN A 271 -6.03 -25.53 -15.38
C ASN A 271 -5.87 -26.97 -15.94
N PHE A 272 -4.73 -27.62 -15.72
CA PHE A 272 -4.47 -28.99 -16.23
C PHE A 272 -4.99 -30.12 -15.32
N ARG A 273 -5.57 -29.81 -14.15
CA ARG A 273 -6.33 -30.76 -13.30
C ARG A 273 -5.64 -32.12 -13.06
N GLY A 274 -4.38 -32.08 -12.64
CA GLY A 274 -3.59 -33.29 -12.36
C GLY A 274 -2.92 -33.92 -13.59
N GLN A 275 -3.19 -33.42 -14.80
CA GLN A 275 -2.47 -33.76 -16.04
C GLN A 275 -1.43 -32.69 -16.40
N THR A 276 -0.97 -31.93 -15.41
CA THR A 276 0.03 -30.89 -15.59
C THR A 276 1.32 -31.49 -16.15
N PRO A 277 1.88 -30.96 -17.26
CA PRO A 277 3.18 -31.40 -17.76
C PRO A 277 4.24 -31.39 -16.65
N PRO A 278 4.98 -32.49 -16.42
CA PRO A 278 5.92 -32.59 -15.29
C PRO A 278 6.95 -31.47 -15.24
N LEU A 279 7.46 -31.04 -16.40
CA LEU A 279 8.41 -29.92 -16.49
C LEU A 279 7.81 -28.59 -16.01
N MET A 280 6.52 -28.35 -16.25
CA MET A 280 5.86 -27.12 -15.82
C MET A 280 5.61 -27.13 -14.31
N LEU A 281 5.23 -28.29 -13.75
CA LEU A 281 5.11 -28.47 -12.31
C LEU A 281 6.47 -28.29 -11.63
N ALA A 282 7.51 -28.94 -12.16
CA ALA A 282 8.88 -28.82 -11.67
C ALA A 282 9.35 -27.36 -11.71
N GLY A 283 9.15 -26.65 -12.82
CA GLY A 283 9.49 -25.22 -12.94
C GLY A 283 8.74 -24.34 -11.93
N THR A 284 7.45 -24.63 -11.69
CA THR A 284 6.63 -23.90 -10.69
C THR A 284 7.17 -24.10 -9.27
N VAL A 285 7.46 -25.36 -8.89
CA VAL A 285 8.01 -25.72 -7.58
C VAL A 285 9.42 -25.15 -7.41
N LEU A 286 10.27 -25.27 -8.43
CA LEU A 286 11.62 -24.71 -8.42
C LEU A 286 11.61 -23.19 -8.30
N ALA A 287 10.66 -22.48 -8.91
CA ALA A 287 10.52 -21.05 -8.74
C ALA A 287 10.22 -20.67 -7.28
N LEU A 288 9.30 -21.38 -6.62
CA LEU A 288 9.00 -21.16 -5.21
C LEU A 288 10.19 -21.49 -4.29
N ILE A 289 10.84 -22.64 -4.51
CA ILE A 289 12.04 -23.02 -3.75
C ILE A 289 13.14 -21.97 -3.95
N SER A 290 13.33 -21.48 -5.16
CA SER A 290 14.32 -20.44 -5.46
C SER A 290 14.02 -19.14 -4.69
N VAL A 291 12.75 -18.72 -4.62
CA VAL A 291 12.36 -17.56 -3.80
C VAL A 291 12.71 -17.78 -2.33
N VAL A 292 12.37 -18.95 -1.78
CA VAL A 292 12.67 -19.28 -0.37
C VAL A 292 14.17 -19.29 -0.12
N VAL A 293 14.96 -19.97 -0.96
CA VAL A 293 16.42 -20.05 -0.83
C VAL A 293 17.09 -18.69 -0.98
N LEU A 294 16.58 -17.82 -1.87
CA LEU A 294 17.14 -16.47 -2.06
C LEU A 294 16.79 -15.52 -0.91
N THR A 295 15.62 -15.67 -0.28
CA THR A 295 15.13 -14.70 0.73
C THR A 295 15.34 -15.14 2.17
N VAL A 296 15.57 -16.43 2.41
CA VAL A 296 15.90 -16.97 3.74
C VAL A 296 17.42 -17.05 3.87
N PRO A 297 18.04 -16.25 4.76
CA PRO A 297 19.48 -16.34 4.96
C PRO A 297 19.83 -17.69 5.60
N SER A 298 20.82 -18.38 5.02
CA SER A 298 21.33 -19.65 5.55
C SER A 298 21.89 -19.47 6.98
N PRO A 299 21.89 -20.51 7.83
CA PRO A 299 22.50 -20.43 9.17
C PRO A 299 23.97 -20.00 9.13
N ALA A 300 24.72 -20.49 8.14
CA ALA A 300 26.12 -20.12 7.94
C ALA A 300 26.29 -18.64 7.56
N SER A 301 25.48 -18.13 6.62
CA SER A 301 25.53 -16.71 6.23
C SER A 301 25.08 -15.79 7.37
N SER A 302 24.07 -16.20 8.15
CA SER A 302 23.62 -15.47 9.33
C SER A 302 24.71 -15.44 10.40
N ALA A 303 25.34 -16.58 10.70
CA ALA A 303 26.45 -16.66 11.65
C ALA A 303 27.65 -15.82 11.22
N ALA A 304 28.02 -15.86 9.93
CA ALA A 304 29.08 -15.05 9.37
C ALA A 304 28.78 -13.55 9.44
N ALA A 305 27.55 -13.13 9.10
CA ALA A 305 27.12 -11.74 9.23
C ALA A 305 27.20 -11.27 10.70
N MET A 306 26.69 -12.08 11.64
CA MET A 306 26.76 -11.78 13.08
C MET A 306 28.20 -11.74 13.60
N ALA A 307 29.08 -12.61 13.12
CA ALA A 307 30.50 -12.56 13.45
C ALA A 307 31.16 -11.27 12.93
N GLY A 308 30.84 -10.85 11.70
CA GLY A 308 31.30 -9.58 11.15
C GLY A 308 30.86 -8.38 12.00
N TYR A 309 29.60 -8.35 12.43
CA TYR A 309 29.09 -7.33 13.33
C TYR A 309 29.77 -7.33 14.71
N ARG A 310 30.08 -8.51 15.28
CA ARG A 310 30.85 -8.60 16.55
C ARG A 310 32.28 -8.10 16.40
N ALA A 311 32.89 -8.33 15.24
CA ALA A 311 34.28 -7.93 14.98
C ALA A 311 34.46 -6.41 14.83
N ALA A 312 33.38 -5.64 14.69
CA ALA A 312 33.41 -4.17 14.56
C ALA A 312 33.80 -3.43 15.86
N GLY A 313 34.10 -4.15 16.95
CA GLY A 313 34.47 -3.57 18.24
C GLY A 313 33.27 -3.31 19.16
N PRO A 314 33.50 -3.04 20.45
CA PRO A 314 32.42 -2.86 21.43
C PRO A 314 31.59 -1.61 21.14
N VAL A 315 30.27 -1.76 21.07
CA VAL A 315 29.33 -0.65 20.86
C VAL A 315 28.58 -0.35 22.16
N SER A 316 28.65 0.90 22.62
CA SER A 316 27.93 1.33 23.81
C SER A 316 26.43 1.44 23.56
N PHE A 317 25.61 1.20 24.59
CA PHE A 317 24.18 1.45 24.48
C PHE A 317 23.86 2.94 24.25
N ALA A 318 24.66 3.86 24.79
CA ALA A 318 24.49 5.30 24.56
C ALA A 318 24.56 5.67 23.06
N THR A 319 25.45 5.02 22.32
CA THR A 319 25.54 5.15 20.85
C THR A 319 24.25 4.66 20.18
N VAL A 320 23.75 3.49 20.57
CA VAL A 320 22.50 2.91 20.04
C VAL A 320 21.31 3.82 20.33
N GLN A 321 21.18 4.29 21.57
CA GLN A 321 20.11 5.18 22.00
C GLN A 321 20.12 6.49 21.19
N THR A 322 21.32 7.02 20.90
CA THR A 322 21.48 8.21 20.05
C THR A 322 20.93 7.97 18.64
N ILE A 323 21.30 6.85 18.00
CA ILE A 323 20.80 6.47 16.66
C ILE A 323 19.29 6.26 16.69
N VAL A 324 18.77 5.46 17.62
CA VAL A 324 17.35 5.13 17.70
C VAL A 324 16.51 6.38 17.96
N THR A 325 16.96 7.27 18.85
CA THR A 325 16.29 8.55 19.12
C THR A 325 16.24 9.42 17.87
N ALA A 326 17.36 9.55 17.16
CA ALA A 326 17.44 10.39 15.97
C ALA A 326 16.66 9.81 14.77
N ARG A 327 16.64 8.48 14.62
CA ARG A 327 16.19 7.83 13.37
C ARG A 327 14.82 7.15 13.48
N CYS A 328 14.40 6.74 14.67
CA CYS A 328 13.24 5.85 14.86
C CYS A 328 12.14 6.47 15.74
N VAL A 329 12.52 7.14 16.84
CA VAL A 329 11.56 7.63 17.85
C VAL A 329 10.57 8.65 17.28
N THR A 330 10.93 9.36 16.21
CA THR A 330 10.02 10.30 15.52
C THR A 330 8.70 9.64 15.07
N CYS A 331 8.75 8.34 14.75
CA CYS A 331 7.58 7.54 14.35
C CYS A 331 7.22 6.48 15.40
N HIS A 332 8.20 5.96 16.14
CA HIS A 332 8.06 4.86 17.10
C HIS A 332 8.18 5.37 18.54
N ALA A 333 7.29 6.27 18.93
CA ALA A 333 7.12 6.75 20.31
C ALA A 333 5.66 6.56 20.75
N ALA A 334 5.38 6.58 22.05
CA ALA A 334 4.00 6.63 22.55
C ALA A 334 3.19 7.76 21.91
N VAL A 335 3.84 8.91 21.68
CA VAL A 335 3.30 10.05 20.93
C VAL A 335 4.28 10.41 19.81
N PRO A 336 4.07 9.93 18.57
CA PRO A 336 4.95 10.23 17.45
C PRO A 336 5.00 11.74 17.14
N THR A 337 6.16 12.25 16.78
CA THR A 337 6.33 13.65 16.36
C THR A 337 6.13 13.85 14.87
N ASN A 338 6.23 12.77 14.07
CA ASN A 338 5.95 12.82 12.64
C ASN A 338 4.43 12.88 12.39
N PRO A 339 3.91 13.93 11.70
CA PRO A 339 2.48 14.13 11.52
C PRO A 339 1.78 13.02 10.70
N MET A 340 2.54 12.18 9.97
CA MET A 340 2.00 11.01 9.28
C MET A 340 1.53 9.91 10.23
N PHE A 341 1.96 9.92 11.49
CA PHE A 341 1.67 8.87 12.47
C PHE A 341 1.04 9.48 13.72
N GLN A 342 -0.15 9.00 14.08
CA GLN A 342 -0.85 9.40 15.32
C GLN A 342 -0.56 8.45 16.48
N ALA A 343 -0.10 7.24 16.15
CA ALA A 343 0.28 6.19 17.08
C ALA A 343 1.49 5.45 16.49
N PRO A 344 2.32 4.80 17.33
CA PRO A 344 3.48 4.06 16.85
C PRO A 344 3.04 2.95 15.88
N PRO A 345 3.63 2.88 14.67
CA PRO A 345 3.30 1.83 13.71
C PRO A 345 3.45 0.44 14.31
N ALA A 346 2.42 -0.40 14.12
CA ALA A 346 2.34 -1.75 14.69
C ALA A 346 2.49 -1.81 16.23
N GLY A 347 2.18 -0.70 16.93
CA GLY A 347 2.27 -0.61 18.39
C GLY A 347 3.69 -0.62 18.95
N VAL A 348 4.71 -0.40 18.11
CA VAL A 348 6.12 -0.45 18.52
C VAL A 348 6.60 0.91 18.99
N SER A 349 6.85 1.06 20.28
CA SER A 349 7.54 2.23 20.85
C SER A 349 9.01 1.91 21.15
N LEU A 350 9.89 2.89 20.96
CA LEU A 350 11.35 2.78 21.09
C LEU A 350 11.93 3.92 21.96
N GLU A 351 11.12 4.47 22.87
CA GLU A 351 11.46 5.65 23.67
C GLU A 351 12.29 5.36 24.93
N SER A 352 12.31 4.10 25.39
CA SER A 352 13.08 3.68 26.57
C SER A 352 14.11 2.59 26.23
N PRO A 353 15.19 2.47 27.03
CA PRO A 353 16.17 1.40 26.85
C PRO A 353 15.57 0.00 26.82
N GLU A 354 14.64 -0.28 27.72
CA GLU A 354 13.98 -1.57 27.86
C GLU A 354 13.16 -1.89 26.61
N LEU A 355 12.44 -0.91 26.07
CA LEU A 355 11.67 -1.05 24.84
C LEU A 355 12.57 -1.26 23.61
N ILE A 356 13.72 -0.58 23.56
CA ILE A 356 14.72 -0.78 22.50
C ILE A 356 15.27 -2.21 22.57
N GLY A 357 15.66 -2.68 23.77
CA GLY A 357 16.12 -4.06 23.99
C GLY A 357 15.07 -5.10 23.61
N ALA A 358 13.82 -4.90 24.05
CA ALA A 358 12.70 -5.80 23.75
C ALA A 358 12.37 -5.90 22.25
N HIS A 359 12.78 -4.91 21.46
CA HIS A 359 12.57 -4.87 20.02
C HIS A 359 13.84 -5.05 19.19
N ALA A 360 14.96 -5.43 19.81
CA ALA A 360 16.27 -5.58 19.16
C ALA A 360 16.24 -6.46 17.89
N GLU A 361 15.57 -7.62 17.94
CA GLU A 361 15.43 -8.50 16.76
C GLU A 361 14.65 -7.82 15.62
N ARG A 362 13.55 -7.12 15.94
CA ARG A 362 12.77 -6.38 14.93
C ARG A 362 13.59 -5.22 14.37
N ILE A 363 14.35 -4.50 15.19
CA ILE A 363 15.27 -3.45 14.73
C ILE A 363 16.29 -4.05 13.76
N PHE A 364 16.89 -5.20 14.11
CA PHE A 364 17.85 -5.90 13.25
C PHE A 364 17.26 -6.24 11.88
N VAL A 365 16.11 -6.90 11.84
CA VAL A 365 15.48 -7.32 10.58
C VAL A 365 15.06 -6.12 9.74
N ARG A 366 14.41 -5.12 10.36
CA ARG A 366 13.78 -4.00 9.63
C ARG A 366 14.78 -2.92 9.23
N ALA A 367 15.67 -2.53 10.13
CA ALA A 367 16.64 -1.47 9.90
C ALA A 367 17.98 -2.00 9.38
N VAL A 368 18.49 -3.13 9.87
CA VAL A 368 19.84 -3.58 9.46
C VAL A 368 19.78 -4.47 8.22
N GLN A 369 18.99 -5.54 8.26
CA GLN A 369 18.98 -6.55 7.18
C GLN A 369 18.20 -6.10 5.94
N THR A 370 16.90 -5.78 6.10
CA THR A 370 16.03 -5.46 4.96
C THR A 370 16.10 -4.00 4.54
N LYS A 371 16.68 -3.13 5.38
CA LYS A 371 16.77 -1.68 5.18
C LYS A 371 15.42 -1.01 4.85
N THR A 372 14.32 -1.60 5.31
CA THR A 372 12.94 -1.13 5.04
C THR A 372 12.43 -0.14 6.10
N MET A 373 13.22 0.07 7.15
CA MET A 373 13.02 1.13 8.13
C MET A 373 14.27 1.97 8.27
N PRO A 374 14.13 3.29 8.53
CA PRO A 374 12.91 4.09 8.53
C PRO A 374 12.23 4.12 7.15
N LEU A 375 10.90 4.29 7.11
CA LEU A 375 10.11 4.25 5.86
C LEU A 375 10.69 5.22 4.82
N GLY A 376 11.02 4.74 3.61
CA GLY A 376 11.64 5.56 2.55
C GLY A 376 12.94 6.26 2.97
N ASN A 377 13.61 5.72 3.99
CA ASN A 377 14.73 6.36 4.68
C ASN A 377 14.45 7.79 5.16
N LEU A 378 13.22 8.07 5.62
CA LEU A 378 12.75 9.42 6.01
C LEU A 378 13.69 10.20 6.91
N THR A 379 14.38 9.53 7.84
CA THR A 379 15.28 10.16 8.81
C THR A 379 16.75 10.09 8.40
N GLY A 380 17.06 9.55 7.22
CA GLY A 380 18.41 9.52 6.66
C GLY A 380 19.39 8.63 7.41
N ILE A 381 18.95 7.47 7.93
CA ILE A 381 19.87 6.54 8.62
C ILE A 381 20.95 6.04 7.63
N THR A 382 22.20 6.07 8.05
CA THR A 382 23.36 5.68 7.23
C THR A 382 23.67 4.18 7.35
N ASP A 383 24.44 3.64 6.40
CA ASP A 383 24.90 2.25 6.49
C ASP A 383 25.87 2.02 7.65
N GLU A 384 26.62 3.05 8.06
CA GLU A 384 27.46 3.02 9.26
C GLU A 384 26.61 2.93 10.54
N GLU A 385 25.56 3.75 10.67
CA GLU A 385 24.62 3.69 11.79
C GLU A 385 23.91 2.32 11.84
N ARG A 386 23.49 1.77 10.70
CA ARG A 386 22.94 0.41 10.61
C ARG A 386 23.97 -0.65 11.05
N GLY A 387 25.24 -0.46 10.70
CA GLY A 387 26.34 -1.32 11.11
C GLY A 387 26.52 -1.36 12.63
N LEU A 388 26.43 -0.21 13.28
CA LEU A 388 26.54 -0.09 14.75
C LEU A 388 25.34 -0.72 15.47
N LEU A 389 24.12 -0.56 14.95
CA LEU A 389 22.95 -1.28 15.45
C LEU A 389 23.15 -2.81 15.32
N GLY A 390 23.65 -3.27 14.16
CA GLY A 390 23.97 -4.67 13.93
C GLY A 390 25.02 -5.21 14.90
N ALA A 391 26.08 -4.43 15.16
CA ALA A 391 27.15 -4.76 16.11
C ALA A 391 26.63 -4.89 17.54
N TRP A 392 25.86 -3.92 18.04
CA TRP A 392 25.25 -3.99 19.36
C TRP A 392 24.32 -5.20 19.52
N ILE A 393 23.45 -5.45 18.54
CA ILE A 393 22.57 -6.63 18.54
C ILE A 393 23.39 -7.92 18.56
N ALA A 394 24.46 -7.99 17.78
CA ALA A 394 25.33 -9.15 17.74
C ALA A 394 26.10 -9.38 19.05
N GLN A 395 26.36 -8.33 19.81
CA GLN A 395 26.98 -8.36 21.14
C GLN A 395 26.01 -8.71 22.27
N GLY A 396 24.73 -8.98 21.94
CA GLY A 396 23.73 -9.45 22.90
C GLY A 396 22.62 -8.43 23.20
N ALA A 397 22.60 -7.29 22.50
CA ALA A 397 21.61 -6.23 22.68
C ALA A 397 21.47 -5.75 24.14
N ASP A 398 22.60 -5.70 24.86
CA ASP A 398 22.62 -5.26 26.26
C ASP A 398 22.36 -3.75 26.34
N VAL A 399 21.27 -3.37 27.02
CA VAL A 399 20.86 -1.98 27.25
C VAL A 399 21.76 -1.24 28.25
N HIS A 400 22.68 -1.96 28.90
CA HIS A 400 23.69 -1.43 29.79
C HIS A 400 25.11 -1.55 29.22
N ALA A 401 25.26 -1.92 27.94
CA ALA A 401 26.55 -2.17 27.31
C ALA A 401 27.52 -0.97 27.49
N PRO A 402 28.65 -1.16 28.21
CA PRO A 402 29.65 -0.13 28.39
C PRO A 402 30.48 0.04 27.12
N GLY A 403 30.91 1.26 26.82
CA GLY A 403 31.78 1.53 25.67
C GLY A 403 31.91 3.01 25.38
N PRO A 404 32.81 3.39 24.47
CA PRO A 404 32.98 4.79 24.11
C PRO A 404 31.77 5.29 23.31
N SER A 405 31.34 6.52 23.57
CA SER A 405 30.36 7.24 22.74
C SER A 405 31.10 7.71 21.48
N GLN A 406 31.29 6.81 20.53
CA GLN A 406 32.20 7.02 19.38
C GLN A 406 31.55 7.66 18.16
N LEU A 407 30.25 7.95 18.18
CA LEU A 407 29.61 8.65 17.07
C LEU A 407 29.83 10.16 17.22
N ALA A 408 30.37 10.78 16.16
CA ALA A 408 30.07 12.18 15.89
C ALA A 408 28.54 12.33 15.95
N ALA A 409 28.04 13.42 16.56
CA ALA A 409 26.60 13.64 16.71
C ALA A 409 25.89 13.34 15.38
N PRO A 410 24.83 12.51 15.38
CA PRO A 410 24.17 12.10 14.15
C PRO A 410 23.86 13.35 13.36
N THR A 411 24.24 13.35 12.08
CA THR A 411 23.93 14.47 11.19
C THR A 411 22.42 14.71 11.32
N PRO A 412 21.98 15.95 11.61
CA PRO A 412 20.57 16.23 11.82
C PRO A 412 19.80 15.58 10.68
N SER A 413 18.73 14.85 11.03
CA SER A 413 17.84 14.28 10.03
C SER A 413 17.64 15.32 8.94
N PRO A 414 17.82 14.98 7.64
CA PRO A 414 17.50 15.93 6.58
C PRO A 414 16.14 16.52 6.93
N ALA A 415 16.07 17.86 6.93
CA ALA A 415 14.93 18.60 7.43
C ALA A 415 13.64 17.88 7.01
N ALA A 416 12.70 17.78 7.95
CA ALA A 416 11.37 17.23 7.74
C ALA A 416 10.91 17.51 6.30
N PRO A 417 10.33 16.51 5.60
CA PRO A 417 10.12 16.53 4.15
C PRO A 417 9.78 17.92 3.66
N LYS A 418 10.34 18.34 2.51
CA LYS A 418 10.12 19.66 1.88
C LYS A 418 8.63 20.00 1.66
N ASP A 419 7.75 19.05 1.91
CA ASP A 419 6.29 19.19 1.95
C ASP A 419 5.73 19.54 3.34
N THR A 420 6.56 19.87 4.33
CA THR A 420 6.10 20.64 5.49
C THR A 420 5.62 21.97 4.92
N PRO A 421 4.31 22.31 5.03
CA PRO A 421 3.82 23.57 4.48
C PRO A 421 4.73 24.69 5.00
N THR A 422 5.46 25.32 4.08
CA THR A 422 6.31 26.44 4.44
C THR A 422 5.36 27.61 4.66
N PHE A 423 5.03 27.88 5.91
CA PHE A 423 4.20 29.02 6.27
C PHE A 423 5.03 30.30 6.08
N ALA A 424 4.45 31.35 5.50
CA ALA A 424 5.17 32.59 5.25
C ALA A 424 5.47 33.35 6.56
N SER A 425 4.82 32.96 7.67
CA SER A 425 5.16 33.43 9.02
C SER A 425 4.75 32.43 10.12
N PRO A 426 5.33 32.55 11.33
CA PRO A 426 4.86 31.81 12.52
C PRO A 426 3.38 32.03 12.83
N ALA A 427 2.82 33.19 12.48
CA ALA A 427 1.40 33.50 12.65
C ALA A 427 0.50 32.73 11.67
N GLU A 428 0.94 32.54 10.43
CA GLU A 428 0.24 31.68 9.47
C GLU A 428 0.31 30.21 9.89
N GLU A 429 1.47 29.77 10.39
CA GLU A 429 1.63 28.42 10.96
C GLU A 429 0.67 28.22 12.15
N ALA A 430 0.62 29.19 13.07
CA ALA A 430 -0.28 29.14 14.21
C ALA A 430 -1.76 29.11 13.78
N LYS A 431 -2.14 29.87 12.75
CA LYS A 431 -3.52 29.89 12.22
C LYS A 431 -3.90 28.55 11.58
N ALA A 432 -2.99 27.97 10.79
CA ALA A 432 -3.19 26.65 10.20
C ALA A 432 -3.29 25.57 11.29
N MET A 433 -2.38 25.61 12.27
CA MET A 433 -2.36 24.70 13.41
C MET A 433 -3.63 24.82 14.25
N PHE A 434 -4.10 26.04 14.54
CA PHE A 434 -5.36 26.26 15.24
C PHE A 434 -6.53 25.61 14.49
N GLY A 435 -6.59 25.80 13.17
CA GLY A 435 -7.61 25.23 12.30
C GLY A 435 -7.62 23.70 12.27
N THR A 436 -6.47 23.05 12.35
CA THR A 436 -6.37 21.58 12.25
C THR A 436 -6.34 20.87 13.60
N VAL A 437 -5.81 21.52 14.64
CA VAL A 437 -5.56 20.92 15.96
C VAL A 437 -6.59 21.40 17.00
N CYS A 438 -6.93 22.69 17.02
CA CYS A 438 -7.75 23.27 18.08
C CYS A 438 -9.24 23.29 17.74
N VAL A 439 -9.61 23.63 16.50
CA VAL A 439 -11.00 23.74 16.02
C VAL A 439 -11.84 22.47 16.20
N PRO A 440 -11.33 21.23 16.02
CA PRO A 440 -12.16 20.03 16.21
C PRO A 440 -12.81 19.92 17.59
N CYS A 441 -12.18 20.50 18.63
CA CYS A 441 -12.70 20.54 19.99
C CYS A 441 -13.27 21.93 20.36
N HIS A 442 -12.55 23.01 20.03
CA HIS A 442 -12.92 24.36 20.45
C HIS A 442 -13.85 25.11 19.49
N GLY A 443 -14.07 24.59 18.27
CA GLY A 443 -14.83 25.27 17.21
C GLY A 443 -14.02 26.38 16.53
N SER A 444 -14.41 26.74 15.30
CA SER A 444 -13.77 27.84 14.53
C SER A 444 -13.98 29.20 15.18
N GLU A 445 -15.11 29.35 15.89
CA GLU A 445 -15.47 30.54 16.66
C GLU A 445 -14.99 30.47 18.13
N GLY A 446 -14.26 29.42 18.51
CA GLY A 446 -13.74 29.27 19.86
C GLY A 446 -14.81 29.06 20.93
N LEU A 447 -16.04 28.66 20.57
CA LEU A 447 -17.17 28.50 21.50
C LEU A 447 -17.14 27.20 22.32
N GLY A 448 -16.14 26.34 22.12
CA GLY A 448 -16.08 25.04 22.79
C GLY A 448 -17.12 24.04 22.26
N ASN A 449 -17.60 24.24 21.04
CA ASN A 449 -18.67 23.49 20.39
C ASN A 449 -18.19 22.76 19.12
N GLY A 450 -16.89 22.45 19.02
CA GLY A 450 -16.36 21.70 17.89
C GLY A 450 -17.03 20.31 17.75
N PRO A 451 -16.93 19.65 16.59
CA PRO A 451 -17.58 18.35 16.36
C PRO A 451 -17.31 17.28 17.43
N VAL A 452 -16.16 17.36 18.11
CA VAL A 452 -15.77 16.43 19.19
C VAL A 452 -16.31 16.86 20.56
N ALA A 453 -16.66 18.14 20.74
CA ALA A 453 -17.08 18.71 22.03
C ALA A 453 -18.34 18.09 22.62
N ALA A 454 -19.24 17.55 21.78
CA ALA A 454 -20.48 16.91 22.22
C ALA A 454 -20.24 15.65 23.09
N ALA A 455 -19.10 14.97 22.91
CA ALA A 455 -18.72 13.77 23.63
C ALA A 455 -17.83 14.03 24.86
N LEU A 456 -17.50 15.29 25.16
CA LEU A 456 -16.56 15.66 26.21
C LEU A 456 -17.30 16.20 27.44
N ASN A 457 -16.94 15.68 28.62
CA ASN A 457 -17.40 16.18 29.91
C ASN A 457 -16.20 16.36 30.86
N PRO A 458 -15.88 17.60 31.29
CA PRO A 458 -16.53 18.86 30.93
C PRO A 458 -16.28 19.24 29.47
N LYS A 459 -17.21 20.04 28.89
CA LYS A 459 -17.04 20.57 27.53
C LYS A 459 -15.78 21.43 27.42
N PRO A 460 -15.15 21.49 26.23
CA PRO A 460 -14.10 22.46 25.95
C PRO A 460 -14.56 23.88 26.25
N ARG A 461 -13.63 24.69 26.76
CA ARG A 461 -13.93 26.04 27.19
C ARG A 461 -14.22 26.95 25.99
N ALA A 462 -15.21 27.82 26.15
CA ALA A 462 -15.45 28.93 25.23
C ALA A 462 -14.39 30.03 25.47
N PHE A 463 -13.59 30.32 24.45
CA PHE A 463 -12.53 31.33 24.51
C PHE A 463 -13.06 32.76 24.57
N GLY A 464 -14.31 33.01 24.16
CA GLY A 464 -14.96 34.31 24.28
C GLY A 464 -15.38 34.69 25.71
N ASP A 465 -15.29 33.77 26.69
CA ASP A 465 -15.68 34.05 28.08
C ASP A 465 -14.76 35.11 28.70
N GLN A 466 -15.32 36.29 28.99
CA GLN A 466 -14.55 37.43 29.46
C GLN A 466 -13.98 37.24 30.88
N ALA A 467 -14.72 36.58 31.77
CA ALA A 467 -14.27 36.32 33.14
C ALA A 467 -13.11 35.32 33.16
N TRP A 468 -13.15 34.33 32.28
CA TRP A 468 -12.05 33.41 32.07
C TRP A 468 -10.84 34.08 31.42
N GLN A 469 -11.04 34.85 30.35
CA GLN A 469 -9.96 35.60 29.69
C GLN A 469 -9.24 36.52 30.68
N ALA A 470 -9.97 37.15 31.61
CA ALA A 470 -9.39 37.99 32.66
C ALA A 470 -8.64 37.21 33.76
N SER A 471 -8.97 35.93 33.98
CA SER A 471 -8.39 35.13 35.07
C SER A 471 -7.20 34.25 34.66
N VAL A 472 -6.94 34.10 33.36
CA VAL A 472 -5.80 33.33 32.84
C VAL A 472 -4.73 34.26 32.27
N THR A 473 -3.46 33.98 32.54
CA THR A 473 -2.29 34.69 31.97
C THR A 473 -1.84 34.08 30.64
N ASP A 474 -1.06 34.82 29.85
CA ASP A 474 -0.53 34.32 28.57
C ASP A 474 0.45 33.16 28.79
N GLU A 475 1.22 33.18 29.88
CA GLU A 475 2.10 32.09 30.29
C GLU A 475 1.31 30.84 30.65
N GLN A 476 0.17 30.98 31.34
CA GLN A 476 -0.72 29.86 31.64
C GLN A 476 -1.38 29.30 30.38
N LEU A 477 -1.76 30.15 29.41
CA LEU A 477 -2.28 29.70 28.12
C LEU A 477 -1.20 28.95 27.33
N ALA A 478 0.00 29.51 27.22
CA ALA A 478 1.14 28.87 26.56
C ALA A 478 1.44 27.51 27.18
N LYS A 479 1.48 27.44 28.52
CA LYS A 479 1.67 26.19 29.26
C LYS A 479 0.55 25.19 29.00
N THR A 480 -0.71 25.62 28.99
CA THR A 480 -1.86 24.74 28.71
C THR A 480 -1.82 24.18 27.29
N ILE A 481 -1.41 25.00 26.31
CA ILE A 481 -1.29 24.57 24.91
C ILE A 481 -0.12 23.60 24.75
N LEU A 482 1.03 23.89 25.37
CA LEU A 482 2.25 23.10 25.27
C LEU A 482 2.14 21.76 26.03
N GLU A 483 1.66 21.80 27.27
CA GLU A 483 1.69 20.69 28.23
C GLU A 483 0.31 20.04 28.46
N GLY A 484 -0.74 20.57 27.86
CA GLY A 484 -2.09 20.00 27.92
C GLY A 484 -2.86 20.39 29.18
N GLY A 485 -4.13 19.98 29.26
CA GLY A 485 -5.04 20.37 30.33
C GLY A 485 -4.65 19.79 31.70
N ALA A 486 -4.15 18.56 31.74
CA ALA A 486 -3.75 17.91 32.99
C ALA A 486 -2.63 18.67 33.72
N ALA A 487 -1.66 19.24 32.98
CA ALA A 487 -0.51 19.97 33.52
C ALA A 487 -0.89 21.28 34.24
N VAL A 488 -2.11 21.77 34.02
CA VAL A 488 -2.66 22.98 34.65
C VAL A 488 -3.91 22.69 35.50
N GLY A 489 -4.10 21.43 35.92
CA GLY A 489 -5.23 21.02 36.76
C GLY A 489 -6.58 21.12 36.06
N LYS A 490 -6.61 20.97 34.73
CA LYS A 490 -7.81 20.93 33.88
C LYS A 490 -7.99 19.53 33.29
N SER A 491 -9.00 19.38 32.43
CA SER A 491 -9.36 18.09 31.85
C SER A 491 -8.16 17.42 31.16
N PRO A 492 -7.85 16.15 31.47
CA PRO A 492 -6.78 15.40 30.80
C PRO A 492 -7.12 15.10 29.34
N LEU A 493 -8.37 15.33 28.91
CA LEU A 493 -8.82 15.17 27.53
C LEU A 493 -8.36 16.30 26.61
N MET A 494 -7.75 17.37 27.14
CA MET A 494 -7.03 18.36 26.35
C MET A 494 -5.55 17.94 26.22
N PRO A 495 -5.11 17.41 25.07
CA PRO A 495 -3.79 16.85 24.92
C PRO A 495 -2.68 17.93 24.88
N PRO A 496 -1.44 17.59 25.27
CA PRO A 496 -0.27 18.45 25.09
C PRO A 496 0.11 18.61 23.61
N ASN A 497 0.81 19.70 23.27
CA ASN A 497 1.41 19.94 21.96
C ASN A 497 2.94 20.08 22.08
N PRO A 498 3.67 19.00 22.40
CA PRO A 498 5.10 19.08 22.71
C PRO A 498 5.95 19.52 21.52
N SER A 499 5.45 19.39 20.29
CA SER A 499 6.10 19.92 19.07
C SER A 499 6.33 21.44 19.12
N LEU A 500 5.52 22.18 19.89
CA LEU A 500 5.65 23.62 20.07
C LEU A 500 6.81 24.03 20.99
N SER A 501 7.43 23.11 21.72
CA SER A 501 8.62 23.39 22.55
C SER A 501 9.79 23.97 21.75
N SER A 502 9.90 23.56 20.48
CA SER A 502 10.90 24.05 19.53
C SER A 502 10.43 25.25 18.69
N LYS A 503 9.18 25.72 18.87
CA LYS A 503 8.53 26.78 18.08
C LYS A 503 7.84 27.83 18.95
N PRO A 504 8.59 28.59 19.77
CA PRO A 504 8.00 29.55 20.72
C PRO A 504 7.17 30.64 20.04
N GLU A 505 7.54 31.06 18.82
CA GLU A 505 6.82 32.09 18.06
C GLU A 505 5.45 31.59 17.55
N VAL A 506 5.36 30.32 17.16
CA VAL A 506 4.09 29.68 16.77
C VAL A 506 3.19 29.47 17.98
N LEU A 507 3.78 29.08 19.12
CA LEU A 507 3.06 28.97 20.39
C LEU A 507 2.45 30.32 20.80
N GLN A 508 3.22 31.41 20.70
CA GLN A 508 2.70 32.76 20.94
C GLN A 508 1.64 33.17 19.92
N GLY A 509 1.77 32.76 18.66
CA GLY A 509 0.71 32.93 17.65
C GLY A 509 -0.60 32.24 18.05
N LEU A 510 -0.54 31.04 18.62
CA LEU A 510 -1.72 30.32 19.13
C LEU A 510 -2.33 31.02 20.34
N VAL A 511 -1.51 31.52 21.27
CA VAL A 511 -1.98 32.34 22.39
C VAL A 511 -2.69 33.59 21.87
N ALA A 512 -2.12 34.28 20.88
CA ALA A 512 -2.72 35.45 20.25
C ALA A 512 -4.07 35.14 19.58
N ILE A 513 -4.20 33.98 18.93
CA ILE A 513 -5.49 33.50 18.37
C ILE A 513 -6.51 33.29 19.48
N VAL A 514 -6.14 32.60 20.58
CA VAL A 514 -7.02 32.37 21.73
C VAL A 514 -7.45 33.69 22.37
N ARG A 515 -6.54 34.66 22.50
CA ARG A 515 -6.86 36.03 22.98
C ARG A 515 -7.72 36.81 22.00
N GLY A 516 -7.61 36.52 20.70
CA GLY A 516 -8.40 37.15 19.64
C GLY A 516 -9.91 36.97 19.81
N PHE A 517 -10.35 35.84 20.37
CA PHE A 517 -11.77 35.58 20.66
C PHE A 517 -12.37 36.51 21.72
N ARG A 518 -11.55 37.23 22.49
CA ARG A 518 -12.03 38.26 23.43
C ARG A 518 -12.69 39.45 22.71
N LYS A 519 -12.32 39.71 21.44
CA LYS A 519 -12.75 40.89 20.67
C LYS A 519 -14.01 40.65 19.80
N GLY A 520 -14.58 39.44 19.82
CA GLY A 520 -15.72 39.06 18.98
C GLY A 520 -17.00 38.81 19.78
N GLN A 521 -17.68 39.90 20.16
CA GLN A 521 -19.14 39.99 20.26
C GLN A 521 -19.57 41.35 19.72
#